data_AF-A0A6A3GQY2-F1
#
_entry.id   AF-A0A6A3GQY2-F1
#
_cell.length_a   1.000
_cell.length_b   1.000
_cell.length_c   1.000
_cell.angle_alpha   90.00
_cell.angle_beta   90.00
_cell.angle_gamma   90.00
#
_symmetry.space_group_name_H-M   'P 1'
#
loop_
_entity.id
_entity.type
_entity.pdbx_description
1 polymer ?
#
loop_
_entity_poly.entity_id
_entity_poly.type
_entity_poly.pdbx_seq_one_letter_code
_entity_poly.pdbx_strand_id
1 'polypeptide(L)'
;MTSSEKSLYLEAMDVAIKNGAIKQFAAIHVEPNGESQAHRSCAFFSWHRRLLLALESYLRDQDSKYACVTLPYYDIQTAYVRQAAGQCENLYDCSSILQEIGGNKAENQEVSITQNGETAFGYPVTGFPLNDECDDNNVCGYTVRSDMTTKPVPSGAGFASFLSVVRSSDDYAAFLEGVQFGVHNEVHNAVGGTMATFASPRDIFFYSWHAAVDMYLHVYHLCNFGVPLTEDELLSATKAFTKATDTCDGVSGIGPNAKIVQNVVVDGQTIDIADHPTLGKYFSHVGSEMWNYGDVTQLGDYSYSYDLPGIVTQQLLSNSQICPAYNPPTPDSTTAAPPTTNYATSAPPVYESSSSGSGSFRGSHSDSSSSDDGVYVVSLAASLLLLS
;
A
#
# COMPACT_ATOMS: atom_id res chain seq x y z
N MET A 1 -17.97 -2.81 3.86
CA MET A 1 -18.84 -1.68 4.27
C MET A 1 -20.30 -1.99 3.97
N THR A 2 -21.17 -1.70 4.92
CA THR A 2 -22.62 -1.64 4.75
C THR A 2 -23.04 -0.42 3.92
N SER A 3 -24.27 -0.41 3.42
CA SER A 3 -24.81 0.75 2.68
C SER A 3 -24.78 2.04 3.50
N SER A 4 -25.07 1.98 4.80
CA SER A 4 -25.06 3.16 5.68
C SER A 4 -23.65 3.74 5.85
N GLU A 5 -22.64 2.89 6.02
CA GLU A 5 -21.24 3.33 6.11
C GLU A 5 -20.77 3.97 4.80
N LYS A 6 -21.15 3.39 3.65
CA LYS A 6 -20.85 3.96 2.33
C LYS A 6 -21.48 5.34 2.16
N SER A 7 -22.77 5.48 2.48
CA SER A 7 -23.46 6.77 2.40
C SER A 7 -22.80 7.81 3.30
N LEU A 8 -22.41 7.44 4.51
CA LEU A 8 -21.75 8.34 5.46
C LEU A 8 -20.36 8.80 4.96
N TYR A 9 -19.58 7.89 4.38
CA TYR A 9 -18.29 8.21 3.76
C TYR A 9 -18.44 9.16 2.57
N LEU A 10 -19.37 8.85 1.64
CA LEU A 10 -19.58 9.69 0.46
C LEU A 10 -20.14 11.07 0.84
N GLU A 11 -20.97 11.16 1.89
CA GLU A 11 -21.44 12.44 2.43
C GLU A 11 -20.30 13.28 3.03
N ALA A 12 -19.40 12.67 3.82
CA ALA A 12 -18.23 13.37 4.37
C ALA A 12 -17.28 13.87 3.27
N MET A 13 -17.10 13.07 2.22
CA MET A 13 -16.31 13.48 1.04
C MET A 13 -16.98 14.61 0.26
N ASP A 14 -18.31 14.57 0.07
CA ASP A 14 -19.08 15.65 -0.55
C ASP A 14 -18.90 16.98 0.21
N VAL A 15 -18.97 16.94 1.54
CA VAL A 15 -18.69 18.12 2.38
C VAL A 15 -17.25 18.62 2.18
N ALA A 16 -16.28 17.71 2.11
CA ALA A 16 -14.87 18.03 1.86
C ALA A 16 -14.62 18.62 0.46
N ILE A 17 -15.39 18.20 -0.55
CA ILE A 17 -15.35 18.79 -1.89
C ILE A 17 -15.91 20.22 -1.82
N LYS A 18 -17.11 20.37 -1.28
CA LYS A 18 -17.84 21.66 -1.22
C LYS A 18 -17.10 22.75 -0.48
N ASN A 19 -16.36 22.40 0.57
CA ASN A 19 -15.61 23.37 1.37
C ASN A 19 -14.16 23.57 0.87
N GLY A 20 -13.76 22.91 -0.22
CA GLY A 20 -12.46 23.07 -0.85
C GLY A 20 -11.32 22.29 -0.19
N ALA A 21 -11.60 21.42 0.78
CA ALA A 21 -10.57 20.59 1.39
C ALA A 21 -9.93 19.64 0.38
N ILE A 22 -10.70 18.96 -0.47
CA ILE A 22 -10.13 18.06 -1.50
C ILE A 22 -9.19 18.82 -2.45
N LYS A 23 -9.52 20.07 -2.81
CA LYS A 23 -8.62 20.97 -3.56
C LYS A 23 -7.31 21.23 -2.83
N GLN A 24 -7.35 21.45 -1.51
CA GLN A 24 -6.16 21.68 -0.69
C GLN A 24 -5.32 20.41 -0.53
N PHE A 25 -5.94 19.25 -0.33
CA PHE A 25 -5.23 17.96 -0.28
C PHE A 25 -4.54 17.63 -1.61
N ALA A 26 -5.19 17.92 -2.74
CA ALA A 26 -4.56 17.77 -4.05
C ALA A 26 -3.39 18.76 -4.25
N ALA A 27 -3.44 19.96 -3.67
CA ALA A 27 -2.34 20.91 -3.75
C ALA A 27 -1.05 20.39 -3.10
N ILE A 28 -1.17 19.57 -2.05
CA ILE A 28 -0.02 18.89 -1.41
C ILE A 28 0.66 17.93 -2.39
N HIS A 29 -0.14 17.21 -3.17
CA HIS A 29 0.34 16.19 -4.11
C HIS A 29 0.90 16.78 -5.41
N VAL A 30 0.44 17.97 -5.81
CA VAL A 30 0.96 18.70 -6.98
C VAL A 30 2.21 19.52 -6.65
N GLU A 31 2.47 19.84 -5.38
CA GLU A 31 3.65 20.64 -5.01
C GLU A 31 4.95 19.91 -5.42
N PRO A 32 5.84 20.53 -6.23
CA PRO A 32 6.94 19.80 -6.89
C PRO A 32 7.90 19.05 -5.96
N ASN A 33 8.23 19.60 -4.78
CA ASN A 33 9.14 18.91 -3.87
C ASN A 33 8.46 17.72 -3.18
N GLY A 34 7.20 17.90 -2.77
CA GLY A 34 6.38 16.82 -2.22
C GLY A 34 6.09 15.72 -3.23
N GLU A 35 5.72 16.08 -4.46
CA GLU A 35 5.51 15.15 -5.58
C GLU A 35 6.76 14.30 -5.83
N SER A 36 7.92 14.96 -5.96
CA SER A 36 9.17 14.28 -6.21
C SER A 36 9.53 13.34 -5.06
N GLN A 37 9.27 13.74 -3.81
CA GLN A 37 9.45 12.84 -2.68
C GLN A 37 8.50 11.63 -2.75
N ALA A 38 7.22 11.88 -3.05
CA ALA A 38 6.19 10.86 -3.07
C ALA A 38 6.38 9.80 -4.16
N HIS A 39 6.88 10.18 -5.33
CA HIS A 39 6.93 9.27 -6.50
C HIS A 39 8.32 9.00 -7.04
N ARG A 40 9.32 9.83 -6.73
CA ARG A 40 10.69 9.70 -7.23
C ARG A 40 11.66 9.31 -6.12
N SER A 41 11.18 8.67 -5.06
CA SER A 41 12.00 8.26 -3.94
C SER A 41 11.37 7.10 -3.16
N CYS A 42 12.09 6.58 -2.17
CA CYS A 42 11.60 5.48 -1.33
C CYS A 42 10.54 5.90 -0.29
N ALA A 43 10.06 7.15 -0.32
CA ALA A 43 9.04 7.66 0.59
C ALA A 43 7.61 7.29 0.21
N PHE A 44 7.38 6.71 -0.98
CA PHE A 44 6.06 6.47 -1.57
C PHE A 44 4.97 6.06 -0.57
N PHE A 45 5.14 4.94 0.13
CA PHE A 45 4.11 4.48 1.07
C PHE A 45 3.90 5.42 2.25
N SER A 46 4.97 5.87 2.91
CA SER A 46 4.88 6.71 4.11
C SER A 46 4.33 8.09 3.82
N TRP A 47 4.69 8.67 2.67
CA TRP A 47 4.17 9.95 2.20
C TRP A 47 2.66 9.88 1.96
N HIS A 48 2.19 8.85 1.24
CA HIS A 48 0.77 8.65 0.98
C HIS A 48 0.00 8.27 2.25
N ARG A 49 0.56 7.44 3.13
CA ARG A 49 -0.05 7.09 4.43
C ARG A 49 -0.30 8.32 5.29
N ARG A 50 0.65 9.26 5.37
CA ARG A 50 0.43 10.54 6.09
C ARG A 50 -0.70 11.35 5.48
N LEU A 51 -0.81 11.39 4.15
CA LEU A 51 -1.91 12.08 3.44
C LEU A 51 -3.28 11.43 3.76
N LEU A 52 -3.36 10.10 3.73
CA LEU A 52 -4.57 9.34 4.04
C LEU A 52 -5.03 9.56 5.49
N LEU A 53 -4.12 9.45 6.45
CA LEU A 53 -4.41 9.68 7.87
C LEU A 53 -4.92 11.09 8.13
N ALA A 54 -4.30 12.10 7.51
CA ALA A 54 -4.73 13.47 7.64
C ALA A 54 -6.13 13.69 7.06
N LEU A 55 -6.45 13.07 5.91
CA LEU A 55 -7.79 13.16 5.34
C LEU A 55 -8.83 12.45 6.19
N GLU A 56 -8.56 11.22 6.64
CA GLU A 56 -9.47 10.49 7.52
C GLU A 56 -9.78 11.29 8.79
N SER A 57 -8.75 11.88 9.40
CA SER A 57 -8.89 12.75 10.57
C SER A 57 -9.70 14.00 10.26
N TYR A 58 -9.49 14.60 9.09
CA TYR A 58 -10.28 15.73 8.61
C TYR A 58 -11.77 15.36 8.47
N LEU A 59 -12.08 14.23 7.81
CA LEU A 59 -13.45 13.76 7.62
C LEU A 59 -14.16 13.53 8.96
N ARG A 60 -13.47 12.91 9.93
CA ARG A 60 -14.01 12.65 11.27
C ARG A 60 -14.30 13.92 12.07
N ASP A 61 -13.54 14.99 11.85
CA ASP A 61 -13.68 16.26 12.57
C ASP A 61 -14.78 17.17 12.00
N GLN A 62 -15.28 16.90 10.79
CA GLN A 62 -16.30 17.74 10.15
C GLN A 62 -17.61 17.81 10.94
N ASP A 63 -18.06 16.68 11.48
CA ASP A 63 -19.29 16.56 12.27
C ASP A 63 -19.22 15.29 13.14
N SER A 64 -19.85 15.34 14.32
CA SER A 64 -20.00 14.21 15.23
C SER A 64 -20.51 12.91 14.59
N LYS A 65 -21.36 12.99 13.56
CA LYS A 65 -21.85 11.80 12.85
C LYS A 65 -20.76 11.11 12.03
N TYR A 66 -19.71 11.82 11.64
CA TYR A 66 -18.59 11.28 10.87
C TYR A 66 -17.46 10.74 11.75
N ALA A 67 -17.57 10.83 13.09
CA ALA A 67 -16.50 10.47 14.02
C ALA A 67 -15.95 9.04 13.83
N CYS A 68 -16.74 8.12 13.28
CA CYS A 68 -16.36 6.73 13.00
C CYS A 68 -16.10 6.44 11.52
N VAL A 69 -16.07 7.44 10.63
CA VAL A 69 -15.75 7.24 9.21
C VAL A 69 -14.32 6.74 9.09
N THR A 70 -14.12 5.74 8.24
CA THR A 70 -12.81 5.24 7.82
C THR A 70 -12.68 5.40 6.31
N LEU A 71 -11.47 5.62 5.81
CA LEU A 71 -11.21 5.55 4.37
C LEU A 71 -11.33 4.09 3.91
N PRO A 72 -12.23 3.77 2.97
CA PRO A 72 -12.33 2.41 2.45
C PRO A 72 -11.26 2.16 1.40
N TYR A 73 -10.65 0.98 1.42
CA TYR A 73 -9.74 0.56 0.37
C TYR A 73 -10.50 -0.08 -0.81
N TYR A 74 -9.99 0.08 -2.03
CA TYR A 74 -10.51 -0.58 -3.22
C TYR A 74 -9.91 -1.98 -3.40
N ASP A 75 -10.74 -3.02 -3.21
CA ASP A 75 -10.37 -4.40 -3.51
C ASP A 75 -10.38 -4.69 -5.02
N ILE A 76 -9.33 -4.22 -5.70
CA ILE A 76 -9.13 -4.46 -7.14
C ILE A 76 -8.80 -5.92 -7.47
N GLN A 77 -8.23 -6.67 -6.51
CA GLN A 77 -7.90 -8.08 -6.74
C GLN A 77 -9.18 -8.91 -6.90
N THR A 78 -10.19 -8.64 -6.07
CA THR A 78 -11.52 -9.25 -6.27
C THR A 78 -12.15 -8.81 -7.57
N ALA A 79 -12.02 -7.55 -7.99
CA ALA A 79 -12.50 -7.09 -9.30
C ALA A 79 -11.84 -7.89 -10.45
N TYR A 80 -10.54 -8.11 -10.38
CA TYR A 80 -9.80 -8.91 -11.37
C TYR A 80 -10.27 -10.37 -11.39
N VAL A 81 -10.44 -11.01 -10.21
CA VAL A 81 -10.92 -12.39 -10.10
C VAL A 81 -12.34 -12.52 -10.69
N ARG A 82 -13.23 -11.57 -10.42
CA ARG A 82 -14.58 -11.55 -11.00
C ARG A 82 -14.54 -11.48 -12.53
N GLN A 83 -13.68 -10.64 -13.09
CA GLN A 83 -13.52 -10.54 -14.55
C GLN A 83 -12.98 -11.85 -15.14
N ALA A 84 -11.93 -12.42 -14.53
CA ALA A 84 -11.34 -13.68 -14.97
C ALA A 84 -12.34 -14.86 -14.90
N ALA A 85 -13.29 -14.81 -13.96
CA ALA A 85 -14.38 -15.77 -13.84
C ALA A 85 -15.58 -15.50 -14.76
N GLY A 86 -15.53 -14.44 -15.60
CA GLY A 86 -16.63 -14.06 -16.49
C GLY A 86 -17.88 -13.52 -15.78
N GLN A 87 -17.72 -13.00 -14.55
CA GLN A 87 -18.84 -12.47 -13.74
C GLN A 87 -19.12 -10.99 -14.00
N CYS A 88 -18.23 -10.32 -14.72
CA CYS A 88 -18.31 -8.93 -15.15
C CYS A 88 -17.36 -8.74 -16.35
N GLU A 89 -17.59 -7.70 -17.16
CA GLU A 89 -16.91 -7.59 -18.47
C GLU A 89 -15.70 -6.64 -18.48
N ASN A 90 -15.77 -5.56 -17.72
CA ASN A 90 -14.85 -4.43 -17.81
C ASN A 90 -14.59 -3.78 -16.44
N LEU A 91 -13.64 -2.85 -16.38
CA LEU A 91 -13.25 -2.17 -15.15
C LEU A 91 -14.45 -1.54 -14.44
N TYR A 92 -15.37 -0.90 -15.15
CA TYR A 92 -16.54 -0.28 -14.53
C TYR A 92 -17.49 -1.32 -13.89
N ASP A 93 -17.85 -2.36 -14.63
CA ASP A 93 -18.76 -3.41 -14.17
C ASP A 93 -18.17 -4.27 -13.03
N CYS A 94 -16.85 -4.50 -13.07
CA CYS A 94 -16.14 -5.26 -12.05
C CYS A 94 -15.91 -4.49 -10.74
N SER A 95 -16.17 -3.18 -10.72
CA SER A 95 -15.75 -2.30 -9.62
C SER A 95 -16.91 -1.48 -9.07
N SER A 96 -17.61 -2.02 -8.08
CA SER A 96 -18.75 -1.33 -7.45
C SER A 96 -18.39 0.05 -6.91
N ILE A 97 -17.17 0.24 -6.38
CA ILE A 97 -16.72 1.54 -5.89
C ILE A 97 -16.65 2.62 -6.99
N LEU A 98 -16.32 2.26 -8.23
CA LEU A 98 -16.29 3.19 -9.36
C LEU A 98 -17.71 3.53 -9.85
N GLN A 99 -18.68 2.64 -9.59
CA GLN A 99 -20.11 2.90 -9.83
C GLN A 99 -20.68 3.82 -8.74
N GLU A 100 -20.21 3.67 -7.50
CA GLU A 100 -20.67 4.43 -6.33
C GLU A 100 -20.03 5.82 -6.24
N ILE A 101 -18.78 5.99 -6.69
CA ILE A 101 -18.08 7.26 -6.74
C ILE A 101 -18.18 7.82 -8.17
N GLY A 102 -19.09 8.75 -8.40
CA GLY A 102 -19.24 9.44 -9.68
C GLY A 102 -19.97 8.66 -10.77
N GLY A 103 -19.85 7.33 -10.79
CA GLY A 103 -20.49 6.48 -11.77
C GLY A 103 -19.82 6.51 -13.15
N ASN A 104 -20.58 6.13 -14.18
CA ASN A 104 -20.11 6.08 -15.56
C ASN A 104 -20.02 7.49 -16.18
N LYS A 105 -19.36 7.58 -17.34
CA LYS A 105 -19.39 8.80 -18.15
C LYS A 105 -20.83 9.25 -18.44
N ALA A 106 -21.07 10.54 -18.28
CA ALA A 106 -22.36 11.18 -18.54
C ALA A 106 -22.59 11.42 -20.03
N GLU A 107 -21.50 11.64 -20.78
CA GLU A 107 -21.52 12.00 -22.19
C GLU A 107 -20.47 11.23 -22.99
N ASN A 108 -20.65 11.16 -24.32
CA ASN A 108 -19.72 10.49 -25.24
C ASN A 108 -18.71 11.46 -25.89
N GLN A 109 -18.61 12.69 -25.40
CA GLN A 109 -17.67 13.68 -25.86
C GLN A 109 -16.60 13.89 -24.79
N GLU A 110 -15.33 13.83 -25.19
CA GLU A 110 -14.22 14.18 -24.31
C GLU A 110 -14.14 15.70 -24.14
N VAL A 111 -13.79 16.11 -22.93
CA VAL A 111 -13.55 17.49 -22.50
C VAL A 111 -12.24 17.57 -21.73
N SER A 112 -11.77 18.78 -21.49
CA SER A 112 -10.61 19.05 -20.62
C SER A 112 -11.02 19.90 -19.42
N ILE A 113 -10.43 19.61 -18.26
CA ILE A 113 -10.54 20.44 -17.05
C ILE A 113 -9.14 20.73 -16.50
N THR A 114 -8.98 21.86 -15.82
CA THR A 114 -7.71 22.20 -15.15
C THR A 114 -7.94 22.23 -13.65
N GLN A 115 -7.26 21.37 -12.90
CA GLN A 115 -7.38 21.28 -11.45
C GLN A 115 -6.00 21.38 -10.82
N ASN A 116 -5.82 22.34 -9.90
CA ASN A 116 -4.54 22.60 -9.25
C ASN A 116 -3.40 22.88 -10.25
N GLY A 117 -3.72 23.51 -11.39
CA GLY A 117 -2.76 23.77 -12.47
C GLY A 117 -2.51 22.60 -13.42
N GLU A 118 -2.99 21.39 -13.10
CA GLU A 118 -2.86 20.21 -13.95
C GLU A 118 -4.04 20.09 -14.89
N THR A 119 -3.79 19.86 -16.18
CA THR A 119 -4.84 19.68 -17.18
C THR A 119 -5.09 18.21 -17.45
N ALA A 120 -6.35 17.78 -17.25
CA ALA A 120 -6.80 16.42 -17.50
C ALA A 120 -7.77 16.37 -18.68
N PHE A 121 -7.75 15.27 -19.43
CA PHE A 121 -8.64 15.01 -20.57
C PHE A 121 -9.43 13.72 -20.34
N GLY A 122 -10.73 13.74 -20.66
CA GLY A 122 -11.56 12.53 -20.58
C GLY A 122 -13.04 12.83 -20.73
N TYR A 123 -13.86 11.84 -20.41
CA TYR A 123 -15.32 11.96 -20.44
C TYR A 123 -15.84 12.52 -19.11
N PRO A 124 -16.81 13.45 -19.13
CA PRO A 124 -17.42 13.98 -17.92
C PRO A 124 -18.05 12.88 -17.07
N VAL A 125 -17.79 12.91 -15.76
CA VAL A 125 -18.42 12.08 -14.74
C VAL A 125 -19.12 13.00 -13.74
N THR A 126 -20.44 12.95 -13.73
CA THR A 126 -21.32 13.91 -13.04
C THR A 126 -22.08 13.31 -11.85
N GLY A 127 -21.81 12.06 -11.47
CA GLY A 127 -22.48 11.44 -10.34
C GLY A 127 -21.92 11.90 -8.99
N PHE A 128 -22.67 11.60 -7.95
CA PHE A 128 -22.30 11.92 -6.56
C PHE A 128 -21.03 11.19 -6.12
N PRO A 129 -20.13 11.82 -5.32
CA PRO A 129 -20.15 13.22 -4.86
C PRO A 129 -19.37 14.19 -5.78
N LEU A 130 -18.99 13.75 -6.99
CA LEU A 130 -18.18 14.54 -7.93
C LEU A 130 -19.01 15.61 -8.67
N ASN A 131 -20.33 15.60 -8.49
CA ASN A 131 -21.26 16.57 -9.06
C ASN A 131 -21.15 17.98 -8.45
N ASP A 132 -20.40 18.14 -7.37
CA ASP A 132 -20.17 19.44 -6.70
C ASP A 132 -18.71 19.93 -6.85
N GLU A 133 -17.90 19.19 -7.60
CA GLU A 133 -16.51 19.53 -7.90
C GLU A 133 -16.42 20.69 -8.89
N CYS A 134 -15.43 21.56 -8.70
CA CYS A 134 -15.12 22.68 -9.59
C CYS A 134 -13.64 22.70 -9.98
N ASP A 135 -13.37 22.97 -11.25
CA ASP A 135 -12.01 23.20 -11.77
C ASP A 135 -11.50 24.62 -11.43
N ASP A 136 -10.27 24.94 -11.82
CA ASP A 136 -9.63 26.23 -11.54
C ASP A 136 -10.27 27.41 -12.29
N ASN A 137 -11.06 27.13 -13.33
CA ASN A 137 -11.83 28.13 -14.09
C ASN A 137 -13.27 28.28 -13.57
N ASN A 138 -13.61 27.63 -12.46
CA ASN A 138 -14.98 27.53 -11.90
C ASN A 138 -15.97 26.83 -12.84
N VAL A 139 -15.49 25.94 -13.71
CA VAL A 139 -16.34 24.97 -14.39
C VAL A 139 -16.65 23.87 -13.38
N CYS A 140 -17.91 23.81 -12.96
CA CYS A 140 -18.36 22.90 -11.91
C CYS A 140 -19.28 21.81 -12.45
N GLY A 141 -19.46 20.76 -11.65
CA GLY A 141 -20.49 19.75 -11.87
C GLY A 141 -19.97 18.38 -12.30
N TYR A 142 -18.66 18.24 -12.50
CA TYR A 142 -18.05 16.99 -12.94
C TYR A 142 -16.55 16.95 -12.71
N THR A 143 -16.01 15.74 -12.73
CA THR A 143 -14.59 15.46 -13.05
C THR A 143 -14.49 14.74 -14.39
N VAL A 144 -13.28 14.48 -14.88
CA VAL A 144 -13.08 13.67 -16.09
C VAL A 144 -12.42 12.32 -15.76
N ARG A 145 -12.92 11.25 -16.39
CA ARG A 145 -12.32 9.91 -16.39
C ARG A 145 -12.26 9.36 -17.81
N SER A 146 -11.51 8.29 -18.03
CA SER A 146 -11.62 7.51 -19.26
C SER A 146 -12.96 6.77 -19.36
N ASP A 147 -13.28 6.24 -20.55
CA ASP A 147 -14.38 5.28 -20.71
C ASP A 147 -13.97 3.90 -20.17
N MET A 148 -14.22 3.70 -18.87
CA MET A 148 -13.89 2.46 -18.15
C MET A 148 -14.72 1.25 -18.61
N THR A 149 -15.81 1.45 -19.36
CA THR A 149 -16.60 0.34 -19.92
C THR A 149 -15.89 -0.37 -21.08
N THR A 150 -14.87 0.27 -21.65
CA THR A 150 -14.06 -0.26 -22.75
C THR A 150 -12.74 -0.86 -22.29
N LYS A 151 -12.44 -0.81 -21.00
CA LYS A 151 -11.14 -1.21 -20.44
C LYS A 151 -11.28 -2.49 -19.59
N PRO A 152 -10.34 -3.45 -19.69
CA PRO A 152 -10.26 -4.53 -18.72
C PRO A 152 -9.82 -4.00 -17.35
N VAL A 153 -10.04 -4.77 -16.29
CA VAL A 153 -9.37 -4.57 -15.00
C VAL A 153 -7.85 -4.75 -15.23
N PRO A 154 -7.01 -3.83 -14.72
CA PRO A 154 -5.55 -3.90 -14.81
C PRO A 154 -4.95 -5.28 -14.51
N SER A 155 -4.00 -5.74 -15.33
CA SER A 155 -3.32 -7.03 -15.14
C SER A 155 -2.47 -7.09 -13.88
N GLY A 156 -1.91 -5.96 -13.46
CA GLY A 156 -1.18 -5.82 -12.20
C GLY A 156 -2.04 -6.13 -10.97
N ALA A 157 -3.37 -6.04 -11.10
CA ALA A 157 -4.30 -6.41 -10.02
C ALA A 157 -4.48 -7.94 -9.87
N GLY A 158 -3.96 -8.73 -10.81
CA GLY A 158 -4.00 -10.18 -10.70
C GLY A 158 -3.24 -10.68 -9.47
N PHE A 159 -3.81 -11.66 -8.78
CA PHE A 159 -3.16 -12.28 -7.61
C PHE A 159 -1.74 -12.78 -7.93
N ALA A 160 -1.54 -13.39 -9.10
CA ALA A 160 -0.23 -13.84 -9.54
C ALA A 160 0.79 -12.70 -9.70
N SER A 161 0.34 -11.53 -10.15
CA SER A 161 1.17 -10.33 -10.28
C SER A 161 1.64 -9.85 -8.91
N PHE A 162 0.72 -9.71 -7.94
CA PHE A 162 1.08 -9.31 -6.58
C PHE A 162 1.94 -10.36 -5.86
N LEU A 163 1.61 -11.65 -6.02
CA LEU A 163 2.43 -12.75 -5.51
C LEU A 163 3.86 -12.70 -6.06
N SER A 164 4.01 -12.41 -7.35
CA SER A 164 5.32 -12.25 -7.98
C SER A 164 6.10 -11.13 -7.32
N VAL A 165 5.48 -9.94 -7.13
CA VAL A 165 6.12 -8.79 -6.48
C VAL A 165 6.56 -9.15 -5.05
N VAL A 166 5.71 -9.77 -4.24
CA VAL A 166 6.06 -10.17 -2.87
C VAL A 166 7.22 -11.16 -2.85
N ARG A 167 7.24 -12.14 -3.77
CA ARG A 167 8.26 -13.20 -3.82
C ARG A 167 9.60 -12.71 -4.38
N SER A 168 9.58 -11.84 -5.39
CA SER A 168 10.80 -11.41 -6.08
C SER A 168 11.49 -10.21 -5.44
N SER A 169 10.88 -9.60 -4.42
CA SER A 169 11.44 -8.43 -3.74
C SER A 169 12.43 -8.85 -2.65
N ASP A 170 13.70 -8.56 -2.87
CA ASP A 170 14.79 -8.84 -1.92
C ASP A 170 14.86 -7.78 -0.80
N ASP A 171 14.33 -6.59 -1.04
CA ASP A 171 14.28 -5.47 -0.10
C ASP A 171 13.00 -4.64 -0.27
N TYR A 172 12.86 -3.60 0.57
CA TYR A 172 11.73 -2.67 0.55
C TYR A 172 11.66 -1.86 -0.74
N ALA A 173 12.81 -1.44 -1.30
CA ALA A 173 12.85 -0.64 -2.51
C ALA A 173 12.32 -1.42 -3.72
N ALA A 174 12.75 -2.67 -3.90
CA ALA A 174 12.25 -3.56 -4.95
C ALA A 174 10.73 -3.80 -4.83
N PHE A 175 10.23 -3.98 -3.60
CA PHE A 175 8.80 -4.13 -3.37
C PHE A 175 8.02 -2.86 -3.72
N LEU A 176 8.51 -1.71 -3.26
CA LEU A 176 7.94 -0.40 -3.54
C LEU A 176 7.85 -0.16 -5.06
N GLU A 177 8.94 -0.35 -5.79
CA GLU A 177 8.98 -0.15 -7.24
C GLU A 177 8.05 -1.12 -7.97
N GLY A 178 7.98 -2.39 -7.53
CA GLY A 178 7.07 -3.39 -8.08
C GLY A 178 5.60 -3.02 -7.91
N VAL A 179 5.22 -2.42 -6.78
CA VAL A 179 3.86 -1.92 -6.54
C VAL A 179 3.61 -0.63 -7.33
N GLN A 180 4.52 0.34 -7.23
CA GLN A 180 4.37 1.68 -7.81
C GLN A 180 4.30 1.64 -9.33
N PHE A 181 5.28 1.00 -9.99
CA PHE A 181 5.33 0.92 -11.45
C PHE A 181 4.42 -0.17 -12.03
N GLY A 182 3.94 -1.08 -11.20
CA GLY A 182 2.93 -2.06 -11.55
C GLY A 182 1.51 -1.57 -11.30
N VAL A 183 0.82 -2.23 -10.37
CA VAL A 183 -0.62 -2.06 -10.15
C VAL A 183 -1.02 -0.61 -9.83
N HIS A 184 -0.20 0.15 -9.11
CA HIS A 184 -0.43 1.58 -8.85
C HIS A 184 -0.60 2.38 -10.13
N ASN A 185 0.41 2.41 -10.99
CA ASN A 185 0.35 3.18 -12.23
C ASN A 185 -0.71 2.63 -13.20
N GLU A 186 -0.89 1.31 -13.29
CA GLU A 186 -1.91 0.73 -14.16
C GLU A 186 -3.34 1.19 -13.78
N VAL A 187 -3.66 1.30 -12.48
CA VAL A 187 -4.98 1.74 -12.02
C VAL A 187 -5.21 3.22 -12.29
N HIS A 188 -4.22 4.07 -11.99
CA HIS A 188 -4.26 5.50 -12.33
C HIS A 188 -4.55 5.70 -13.83
N ASN A 189 -3.84 4.96 -14.69
CA ASN A 189 -4.00 5.02 -16.15
C ASN A 189 -5.32 4.41 -16.64
N ALA A 190 -5.81 3.36 -15.98
CA ALA A 190 -7.06 2.70 -16.37
C ALA A 190 -8.28 3.57 -16.04
N VAL A 191 -8.32 4.20 -14.86
CA VAL A 191 -9.36 5.20 -14.54
C VAL A 191 -9.19 6.44 -15.42
N GLY A 192 -7.95 6.92 -15.60
CA GLY A 192 -7.61 8.00 -16.51
C GLY A 192 -8.23 9.34 -16.14
N GLY A 193 -8.17 10.31 -17.06
CA GLY A 193 -8.65 11.67 -16.78
C GLY A 193 -7.89 12.29 -15.61
N THR A 194 -8.61 12.83 -14.63
CA THR A 194 -8.01 13.41 -13.42
C THR A 194 -7.14 12.39 -12.69
N MET A 195 -7.55 11.11 -12.63
CA MET A 195 -6.75 10.06 -11.99
C MET A 195 -5.40 9.79 -12.68
N ALA A 196 -5.16 10.26 -13.90
CA ALA A 196 -3.89 10.09 -14.60
C ALA A 196 -2.91 11.27 -14.44
N THR A 197 -3.26 12.30 -13.66
CA THR A 197 -2.40 13.48 -13.44
C THR A 197 -1.94 13.58 -11.99
N PHE A 198 -1.02 14.51 -11.69
CA PHE A 198 -0.65 14.82 -10.32
C PHE A 198 -1.80 15.46 -9.51
N ALA A 199 -2.84 15.96 -10.17
CA ALA A 199 -4.07 16.38 -9.51
C ALA A 199 -5.04 15.22 -9.24
N SER A 200 -4.61 13.95 -9.37
CA SER A 200 -5.43 12.77 -9.10
C SER A 200 -6.18 12.76 -7.76
N PRO A 201 -5.70 13.35 -6.65
CA PRO A 201 -6.49 13.46 -5.42
C PRO A 201 -7.80 14.27 -5.56
N ARG A 202 -7.97 15.04 -6.65
CA ARG A 202 -9.23 15.72 -6.99
C ARG A 202 -10.34 14.76 -7.38
N ASP A 203 -10.00 13.55 -7.82
CA ASP A 203 -10.95 12.45 -7.91
C ASP A 203 -10.88 11.66 -6.59
N ILE A 204 -11.93 11.72 -5.77
CA ILE A 204 -11.92 11.09 -4.44
C ILE A 204 -11.73 9.57 -4.45
N PHE A 205 -11.86 8.91 -5.61
CA PHE A 205 -11.46 7.50 -5.77
C PHE A 205 -9.96 7.30 -5.46
N PHE A 206 -9.12 8.32 -5.64
CA PHE A 206 -7.70 8.34 -5.27
C PHE A 206 -7.47 7.81 -3.86
N TYR A 207 -8.23 8.29 -2.88
CA TYR A 207 -8.00 7.94 -1.47
C TYR A 207 -8.32 6.47 -1.19
N SER A 208 -9.35 5.94 -1.84
CA SER A 208 -9.67 4.51 -1.75
C SER A 208 -8.67 3.64 -2.50
N TRP A 209 -8.13 4.14 -3.61
CA TRP A 209 -7.05 3.46 -4.31
C TRP A 209 -5.77 3.41 -3.47
N HIS A 210 -5.36 4.55 -2.92
CA HIS A 210 -4.16 4.65 -2.09
C HIS A 210 -4.30 3.93 -0.75
N ALA A 211 -5.50 3.79 -0.20
CA ALA A 211 -5.74 2.90 0.95
C ALA A 211 -5.51 1.41 0.59
N ALA A 212 -5.73 1.00 -0.66
CA ALA A 212 -5.40 -0.37 -1.12
C ALA A 212 -3.90 -0.54 -1.38
N VAL A 213 -3.24 0.51 -1.88
CA VAL A 213 -1.78 0.55 -2.01
C VAL A 213 -1.11 0.41 -0.64
N ASP A 214 -1.63 1.12 0.36
CA ASP A 214 -1.17 1.01 1.74
C ASP A 214 -1.38 -0.39 2.34
N MET A 215 -2.52 -1.01 2.04
CA MET A 215 -2.80 -2.41 2.38
C MET A 215 -1.76 -3.37 1.79
N TYR A 216 -1.26 -3.14 0.57
CA TYR A 216 -0.22 -4.00 -0.02
C TYR A 216 1.07 -3.99 0.80
N LEU A 217 1.50 -2.83 1.30
CA LEU A 217 2.66 -2.76 2.20
C LEU A 217 2.38 -3.52 3.51
N HIS A 218 1.19 -3.36 4.09
CA HIS A 218 0.81 -4.09 5.29
C HIS A 218 0.84 -5.62 5.09
N VAL A 219 0.37 -6.11 3.95
CA VAL A 219 0.43 -7.54 3.59
C VAL A 219 1.88 -8.01 3.41
N TYR A 220 2.74 -7.19 2.81
CA TYR A 220 4.17 -7.49 2.68
C TYR A 220 4.87 -7.59 4.04
N HIS A 221 4.53 -6.70 4.97
CA HIS A 221 5.00 -6.75 6.36
C HIS A 221 4.53 -8.00 7.10
N LEU A 222 3.22 -8.30 7.05
CA LEU A 222 2.65 -9.54 7.59
C LEU A 222 3.39 -10.79 7.06
N CYS A 223 3.75 -10.79 5.78
CA CYS A 223 4.41 -11.91 5.12
C CYS A 223 5.85 -12.13 5.64
N ASN A 224 6.61 -11.05 5.84
CA ASN A 224 8.05 -11.11 6.14
C ASN A 224 8.39 -11.04 7.64
N PHE A 225 7.58 -10.35 8.44
CA PHE A 225 7.85 -10.05 9.86
C PHE A 225 6.71 -10.47 10.79
N GLY A 226 5.49 -10.62 10.26
CA GLY A 226 4.29 -10.47 11.08
C GLY A 226 4.10 -8.99 11.42
N VAL A 227 3.15 -8.68 12.31
CA VAL A 227 2.94 -7.33 12.83
C VAL A 227 2.55 -7.42 14.32
N PRO A 228 2.90 -6.43 15.16
CA PRO A 228 3.63 -5.20 14.83
C PRO A 228 5.12 -5.43 14.55
N LEU A 229 5.74 -4.56 13.75
CA LEU A 229 7.19 -4.53 13.58
C LEU A 229 7.86 -3.88 14.79
N THR A 230 9.06 -4.31 15.17
CA THR A 230 9.84 -3.59 16.17
C THR A 230 10.53 -2.36 15.56
N GLU A 231 10.89 -1.39 16.39
CA GLU A 231 11.74 -0.26 15.97
C GLU A 231 13.05 -0.76 15.36
N ASP A 232 13.68 -1.76 15.98
CA ASP A 232 14.90 -2.39 15.46
C ASP A 232 14.70 -2.99 14.06
N GLU A 233 13.56 -3.64 13.79
CA GLU A 233 13.24 -4.15 12.45
C GLU A 233 13.06 -3.02 11.44
N LEU A 234 12.29 -1.98 11.77
CA LEU A 234 12.11 -0.82 10.89
C LEU A 234 13.44 -0.11 10.57
N LEU A 235 14.35 -0.02 11.54
CA LEU A 235 15.62 0.68 11.36
C LEU A 235 16.71 -0.18 10.69
N SER A 236 16.65 -1.51 10.79
CA SER A 236 17.76 -2.39 10.39
C SER A 236 17.43 -3.39 9.28
N ALA A 237 16.18 -3.86 9.18
CA ALA A 237 15.81 -4.92 8.26
C ALA A 237 15.58 -4.39 6.84
N THR A 238 16.22 -5.02 5.84
CA THR A 238 16.19 -4.57 4.44
C THR A 238 14.78 -4.60 3.82
N LYS A 239 13.91 -5.50 4.29
CA LYS A 239 12.53 -5.63 3.81
C LYS A 239 11.51 -4.82 4.62
N ALA A 240 11.89 -4.29 5.79
CA ALA A 240 10.93 -3.60 6.65
C ALA A 240 10.71 -2.16 6.17
N PHE A 241 11.79 -1.45 5.88
CA PHE A 241 11.74 -0.04 5.56
C PHE A 241 12.96 0.41 4.76
N THR A 242 12.86 1.58 4.16
CA THR A 242 13.95 2.17 3.37
C THR A 242 15.10 2.68 4.24
N LYS A 243 16.32 2.54 3.74
CA LYS A 243 17.56 3.07 4.31
C LYS A 243 18.05 4.27 3.50
N ALA A 244 18.86 5.13 4.14
CA ALA A 244 19.45 6.30 3.49
C ALA A 244 20.38 5.96 2.29
N THR A 245 20.81 4.71 2.19
CA THR A 245 21.66 4.19 1.12
C THR A 245 20.90 3.53 -0.02
N ASP A 246 19.59 3.30 0.13
CA ASP A 246 18.79 2.66 -0.91
C ASP A 246 18.65 3.60 -2.10
N THR A 247 18.02 3.16 -3.19
CA THR A 247 17.70 4.03 -4.32
C THR A 247 16.38 3.56 -4.89
N CYS A 248 15.44 4.49 -5.06
CA CYS A 248 14.15 4.23 -5.69
C CYS A 248 13.96 5.26 -6.80
N ASP A 249 13.58 4.82 -8.00
CA ASP A 249 13.46 5.66 -9.21
C ASP A 249 14.69 6.56 -9.48
N GLY A 250 15.89 6.03 -9.20
CA GLY A 250 17.16 6.72 -9.46
C GLY A 250 17.55 7.83 -8.47
N VAL A 251 16.74 8.11 -7.43
CA VAL A 251 17.09 9.06 -6.36
C VAL A 251 17.56 8.30 -5.12
N SER A 252 18.72 8.69 -4.58
CA SER A 252 19.29 8.09 -3.37
C SER A 252 18.33 8.22 -2.18
N GLY A 253 18.29 7.15 -1.39
CA GLY A 253 17.23 6.75 -0.49
C GLY A 253 16.95 7.76 0.62
N ILE A 254 15.67 7.97 0.86
CA ILE A 254 15.16 8.76 1.96
C ILE A 254 15.07 7.84 3.17
N GLY A 255 16.08 7.91 4.04
CA GLY A 255 16.17 7.00 5.18
C GLY A 255 15.10 7.21 6.27
N PRO A 256 15.08 6.36 7.31
CA PRO A 256 14.01 6.33 8.31
C PRO A 256 13.74 7.68 8.99
N ASN A 257 14.80 8.42 9.33
CA ASN A 257 14.73 9.69 10.05
C ASN A 257 14.50 10.91 9.15
N ALA A 258 14.40 10.72 7.83
CA ALA A 258 14.12 11.82 6.94
C ALA A 258 12.69 12.33 7.14
N LYS A 259 12.48 13.64 6.98
CA LYS A 259 11.16 14.24 7.11
C LYS A 259 10.32 14.00 5.86
N ILE A 260 9.02 13.76 6.07
CA ILE A 260 8.01 13.78 5.01
C ILE A 260 7.81 15.24 4.58
N VAL A 261 8.10 15.51 3.32
CA VAL A 261 7.93 16.78 2.64
C VAL A 261 6.54 16.83 2.05
N GLN A 262 5.62 17.49 2.75
CA GLN A 262 4.28 17.79 2.27
C GLN A 262 4.08 19.28 2.41
N ASN A 263 4.21 20.01 1.31
CA ASN A 263 4.12 21.46 1.32
C ASN A 263 2.89 21.93 0.56
N VAL A 264 2.48 23.17 0.83
CA VAL A 264 1.41 23.86 0.10
C VAL A 264 1.76 25.33 -0.09
N VAL A 265 1.19 25.94 -1.13
CA VAL A 265 1.31 27.38 -1.37
C VAL A 265 0.13 28.10 -0.73
N VAL A 266 0.41 28.95 0.27
CA VAL A 266 -0.58 29.83 0.91
C VAL A 266 -0.11 31.27 0.72
N ASP A 267 -0.97 32.12 0.16
CA ASP A 267 -0.66 33.53 -0.12
C ASP A 267 0.66 33.75 -0.90
N GLY A 268 0.97 32.82 -1.81
CA GLY A 268 2.18 32.86 -2.64
C GLY A 268 3.46 32.40 -1.94
N GLN A 269 3.37 31.89 -0.70
CA GLN A 269 4.49 31.30 0.03
C GLN A 269 4.32 29.79 0.17
N THR A 270 5.38 29.04 -0.12
CA THR A 270 5.44 27.61 0.17
C THR A 270 5.70 27.39 1.66
N ILE A 271 4.81 26.66 2.33
CA ILE A 271 4.91 26.29 3.74
C ILE A 271 4.79 24.77 3.91
N ASP A 272 5.30 24.24 5.03
CA ASP A 272 4.99 22.87 5.44
C ASP A 272 3.48 22.79 5.74
N ILE A 273 2.83 21.71 5.32
CA ILE A 273 1.40 21.52 5.57
C ILE A 273 1.06 21.52 7.06
N ALA A 274 1.98 21.11 7.94
CA ALA A 274 1.79 21.13 9.39
C ALA A 274 1.64 22.57 9.94
N ASP A 275 2.18 23.57 9.23
CA ASP A 275 2.04 25.00 9.57
C ASP A 275 0.77 25.63 8.96
N HIS A 276 0.01 24.88 8.15
CA HIS A 276 -1.21 25.39 7.53
C HIS A 276 -2.28 25.70 8.59
N PRO A 277 -2.90 26.89 8.56
CA PRO A 277 -3.75 27.38 9.66
C PRO A 277 -4.99 26.52 9.95
N THR A 278 -5.53 25.84 8.94
CA THR A 278 -6.72 24.97 9.08
C THR A 278 -6.38 23.48 9.06
N LEU A 279 -5.57 23.04 8.09
CA LEU A 279 -5.23 21.63 7.89
C LEU A 279 -4.07 21.12 8.75
N GLY A 280 -3.16 21.99 9.22
CA GLY A 280 -1.91 21.57 9.84
C GLY A 280 -2.08 20.69 11.08
N LYS A 281 -3.19 20.87 11.82
CA LYS A 281 -3.53 20.02 12.96
C LYS A 281 -3.61 18.53 12.59
N TYR A 282 -4.07 18.18 11.38
CA TYR A 282 -4.23 16.80 10.94
C TYR A 282 -2.93 16.13 10.48
N PHE A 283 -1.88 16.91 10.23
CA PHE A 283 -0.57 16.42 9.75
C PHE A 283 0.47 16.31 10.88
N SER A 284 0.08 16.60 12.11
CA SER A 284 0.97 16.77 13.26
C SER A 284 0.89 15.62 14.28
N HIS A 285 0.07 14.60 14.02
CA HIS A 285 -0.33 13.63 15.04
C HIS A 285 0.70 12.52 15.32
N VAL A 286 1.19 11.85 14.28
CA VAL A 286 2.07 10.68 14.42
C VAL A 286 3.55 11.09 14.45
N GLY A 287 3.88 12.23 13.84
CA GLY A 287 5.24 12.72 13.68
C GLY A 287 5.50 13.20 12.26
N SER A 288 6.73 13.63 11.98
CA SER A 288 7.14 14.13 10.66
C SER A 288 8.18 13.27 9.97
N GLU A 289 8.79 12.31 10.65
CA GLU A 289 9.81 11.41 10.07
C GLU A 289 9.17 10.19 9.41
N MET A 290 9.79 9.65 8.36
CA MET A 290 9.27 8.54 7.54
C MET A 290 8.89 7.32 8.37
N TRP A 291 9.76 6.92 9.31
CA TRP A 291 9.59 5.69 10.08
C TRP A 291 8.36 5.70 10.99
N ASN A 292 7.88 6.87 11.41
CA ASN A 292 6.63 7.01 12.18
C ASN A 292 5.43 6.45 11.43
N TYR A 293 5.53 6.34 10.10
CA TYR A 293 4.51 5.82 9.20
C TYR A 293 4.92 4.46 8.61
N GLY A 294 5.87 3.74 9.22
CA GLY A 294 6.34 2.44 8.74
C GLY A 294 5.32 1.32 8.95
N ASP A 295 4.60 1.32 10.06
CA ASP A 295 3.65 0.26 10.45
C ASP A 295 2.30 0.86 10.87
N VAL A 296 1.24 0.43 10.20
CA VAL A 296 -0.15 0.88 10.45
C VAL A 296 -0.66 0.54 11.85
N THR A 297 -0.04 -0.42 12.53
CA THR A 297 -0.42 -0.88 13.87
C THR A 297 0.26 -0.08 14.99
N GLN A 298 1.17 0.84 14.64
CA GLN A 298 2.00 1.60 15.59
C GLN A 298 1.92 3.12 15.37
N LEU A 299 0.73 3.61 15.04
CA LEU A 299 0.45 5.03 14.81
C LEU A 299 -0.20 5.72 16.03
N GLY A 300 -0.11 5.10 17.21
CA GLY A 300 -0.80 5.54 18.42
C GLY A 300 -2.32 5.48 18.25
N ASP A 301 -3.03 6.55 18.58
CA ASP A 301 -4.49 6.67 18.44
C ASP A 301 -4.98 6.59 16.99
N TYR A 302 -4.06 6.69 16.01
CA TYR A 302 -4.33 6.60 14.58
C TYR A 302 -4.04 5.22 14.00
N SER A 303 -3.77 4.22 14.84
CA SER A 303 -3.49 2.86 14.37
C SER A 303 -4.74 2.21 13.80
N TYR A 304 -4.59 1.42 12.74
CA TYR A 304 -5.69 0.73 12.08
C TYR A 304 -5.28 -0.65 11.57
N SER A 305 -6.26 -1.43 11.13
CA SER A 305 -6.08 -2.77 10.57
C SER A 305 -6.95 -2.94 9.34
N TYR A 306 -6.55 -3.84 8.45
CA TYR A 306 -7.31 -4.18 7.25
C TYR A 306 -8.11 -5.47 7.44
N ASP A 307 -9.36 -5.47 6.98
CA ASP A 307 -10.09 -6.70 6.67
C ASP A 307 -9.60 -7.20 5.31
N LEU A 308 -8.63 -8.11 5.31
CA LEU A 308 -7.91 -8.49 4.09
C LEU A 308 -8.74 -9.39 3.17
N PRO A 309 -8.64 -9.23 1.83
CA PRO A 309 -9.31 -10.12 0.88
C PRO A 309 -8.99 -11.60 1.12
N GLY A 310 -9.99 -12.46 0.97
CA GLY A 310 -9.83 -13.91 1.17
C GLY A 310 -8.72 -14.52 0.32
N ILE A 311 -8.52 -14.01 -0.90
CA ILE A 311 -7.43 -14.46 -1.79
C ILE A 311 -6.04 -14.20 -1.18
N VAL A 312 -5.86 -13.04 -0.53
CA VAL A 312 -4.61 -12.66 0.13
C VAL A 312 -4.36 -13.56 1.34
N THR A 313 -5.36 -13.69 2.22
CA THR A 313 -5.22 -14.46 3.47
C THR A 313 -5.06 -15.95 3.21
N GLN A 314 -5.81 -16.51 2.25
CA GLN A 314 -5.86 -17.95 2.01
C GLN A 314 -4.81 -18.47 1.03
N GLN A 315 -4.32 -17.66 0.09
CA GLN A 315 -3.36 -18.13 -0.92
C GLN A 315 -1.95 -17.58 -0.75
N LEU A 316 -1.80 -16.32 -0.30
CA LEU A 316 -0.48 -15.71 -0.07
C LEU A 316 -0.03 -15.93 1.36
N LEU A 317 -0.75 -15.36 2.33
CA LEU A 317 -0.30 -15.31 3.72
C LEU A 317 -0.28 -16.71 4.39
N SER A 318 -1.17 -17.62 3.98
CA SER A 318 -1.19 -18.99 4.49
C SER A 318 0.00 -19.84 4.02
N ASN A 319 0.71 -19.43 2.97
CA ASN A 319 1.80 -20.18 2.38
C ASN A 319 3.12 -19.93 3.12
N SER A 320 3.48 -20.83 4.04
CA SER A 320 4.69 -20.69 4.87
C SER A 320 6.02 -20.71 4.10
N GLN A 321 6.02 -21.14 2.82
CA GLN A 321 7.22 -21.06 1.98
C GLN A 321 7.44 -19.65 1.41
N ILE A 322 6.37 -18.85 1.33
CA ILE A 322 6.40 -17.48 0.78
C ILE A 322 6.34 -16.46 1.93
N CYS A 323 5.45 -16.70 2.90
CA CYS A 323 5.21 -15.85 4.05
C CYS A 323 5.54 -16.60 5.36
N PRO A 324 6.82 -16.80 5.67
CA PRO A 324 7.24 -17.60 6.82
C PRO A 324 6.86 -16.97 8.17
N ALA A 325 6.66 -15.66 8.23
CA ALA A 325 6.37 -14.96 9.49
C ALA A 325 4.87 -14.93 9.85
N TYR A 326 3.98 -15.09 8.88
CA TYR A 326 2.53 -15.01 9.12
C TYR A 326 1.97 -16.21 9.89
N ASN A 327 2.45 -17.41 9.55
CA ASN A 327 2.11 -18.66 10.23
C ASN A 327 3.42 -19.35 10.65
N PRO A 328 4.04 -18.95 11.78
CA PRO A 328 5.27 -19.57 12.21
C PRO A 328 5.02 -21.07 12.41
N PRO A 329 5.93 -21.96 11.92
CA PRO A 329 5.79 -23.38 12.17
C PRO A 329 5.71 -23.60 13.69
N THR A 330 4.70 -24.34 14.15
CA THR A 330 4.65 -24.81 15.55
C THR A 330 6.00 -25.47 15.86
N PRO A 331 6.65 -25.14 16.99
CA PRO A 331 7.88 -25.81 17.38
C PRO A 331 7.62 -27.31 17.40
N ASP A 332 8.39 -28.06 16.65
CA ASP A 332 8.34 -29.51 16.64
C ASP A 332 8.44 -30.00 18.10
N SER A 333 7.39 -30.67 18.58
CA SER A 333 7.31 -31.18 19.96
C SER A 333 8.28 -32.35 20.24
N THR A 334 9.33 -32.52 19.43
CA THR A 334 10.27 -33.64 19.48
C THR A 334 11.62 -33.30 20.11
N THR A 335 11.84 -32.08 20.63
CA THR A 335 13.06 -31.75 21.40
C THR A 335 12.80 -31.21 22.81
N ALA A 336 11.60 -31.42 23.36
CA ALA A 336 11.42 -31.30 24.80
C ALA A 336 12.11 -32.49 25.50
N ALA A 337 13.36 -32.29 25.93
CA ALA A 337 14.00 -33.19 26.87
C ALA A 337 13.07 -33.37 28.08
N PRO A 338 12.77 -34.60 28.52
CA PRO A 338 11.85 -34.81 29.63
C PRO A 338 12.41 -34.14 30.89
N PRO A 339 11.53 -33.55 31.74
CA PRO A 339 11.99 -32.91 32.97
C PRO A 339 12.69 -33.96 33.83
N THR A 340 13.94 -33.67 34.18
CA THR A 340 14.75 -34.48 35.09
C THR A 340 14.06 -34.52 36.44
N THR A 341 13.37 -35.62 36.71
CA THR A 341 12.88 -35.95 38.04
C THR A 341 14.07 -36.38 38.88
N ASN A 342 14.53 -35.50 39.77
CA ASN A 342 15.48 -35.84 40.83
C ASN A 342 14.79 -36.80 41.82
N TYR A 343 14.81 -38.09 41.52
CA TYR A 343 14.64 -39.12 42.54
C TYR A 343 15.97 -39.32 43.24
N ALA A 344 16.06 -38.81 44.47
CA ALA A 344 17.08 -39.21 45.41
C ALA A 344 16.91 -40.71 45.70
N THR A 345 17.77 -41.54 45.14
CA THR A 345 17.90 -42.95 45.54
C THR A 345 19.26 -43.17 46.17
N SER A 346 19.19 -43.56 47.43
CA SER A 346 20.26 -44.04 48.28
C SER A 346 21.12 -45.10 47.58
N ALA A 347 22.44 -44.93 47.69
CA ALA A 347 23.45 -45.85 47.18
C ALA A 347 23.30 -47.28 47.70
N PRO A 348 23.69 -48.27 46.88
CA PRO A 348 24.38 -49.45 47.35
C PRO A 348 25.81 -49.54 46.77
N PRO A 349 26.72 -50.29 47.42
CA PRO A 349 28.15 -50.19 47.19
C PRO A 349 28.65 -51.05 46.01
N VAL A 350 29.72 -50.52 45.41
CA VAL A 350 30.82 -51.10 44.62
C VAL A 350 30.82 -52.62 44.38
N TYR A 351 31.02 -53.02 43.11
CA TYR A 351 31.89 -54.14 42.74
C TYR A 351 32.60 -53.86 41.40
N GLU A 352 33.93 -54.02 41.40
CA GLU A 352 34.81 -54.03 40.23
C GLU A 352 34.58 -55.28 39.36
N SER A 353 34.73 -55.16 38.03
CA SER A 353 35.76 -55.93 37.28
C SER A 353 35.68 -55.73 35.75
N SER A 354 36.82 -55.35 35.19
CA SER A 354 37.50 -55.88 33.99
C SER A 354 36.84 -55.89 32.60
N SER A 355 37.53 -55.20 31.66
CA SER A 355 37.96 -55.63 30.29
C SER A 355 36.89 -56.13 29.30
N SER A 356 36.89 -55.86 28.00
CA SER A 356 37.95 -55.72 26.99
C SER A 356 37.28 -55.54 25.61
N GLY A 357 38.02 -55.00 24.64
CA GLY A 357 37.87 -55.32 23.22
C GLY A 357 36.97 -54.35 22.43
N SER A 358 37.53 -53.41 21.66
CA SER A 358 38.09 -53.59 20.30
C SER A 358 37.02 -53.59 19.20
N GLY A 359 37.12 -52.63 18.26
CA GLY A 359 36.34 -52.67 17.03
C GLY A 359 36.31 -51.34 16.28
N SER A 360 37.43 -50.95 15.67
CA SER A 360 37.47 -49.96 14.59
C SER A 360 36.62 -50.42 13.41
N PHE A 361 35.92 -49.51 12.73
CA PHE A 361 35.98 -49.46 11.25
C PHE A 361 35.65 -48.05 10.75
N ARG A 362 36.59 -47.51 9.95
CA ARG A 362 36.50 -46.30 9.13
C ARG A 362 35.69 -46.59 7.86
N GLY A 363 35.06 -45.56 7.32
CA GLY A 363 34.55 -45.56 5.94
C GLY A 363 34.03 -44.17 5.56
N SER A 364 34.91 -43.39 4.91
CA SER A 364 34.72 -42.04 4.40
C SER A 364 34.31 -42.02 2.90
N HIS A 365 34.10 -40.80 2.36
CA HIS A 365 33.96 -40.31 0.96
C HIS A 365 32.51 -39.90 0.63
N SER A 366 32.13 -38.63 0.35
CA SER A 366 32.67 -37.47 -0.40
C SER A 366 32.24 -37.38 -1.87
N ASP A 367 31.91 -36.12 -2.24
CA ASP A 367 31.88 -35.47 -3.57
C ASP A 367 30.55 -35.52 -4.38
N SER A 368 29.84 -34.39 -4.53
CA SER A 368 29.94 -33.30 -5.55
C SER A 368 29.24 -33.71 -6.88
N SER A 369 28.48 -32.91 -7.65
CA SER A 369 28.61 -31.50 -8.09
C SER A 369 27.39 -31.04 -8.95
N SER A 370 27.02 -29.75 -8.86
CA SER A 370 26.67 -28.74 -9.93
C SER A 370 25.87 -29.17 -11.20
N SER A 371 24.67 -28.67 -11.50
CA SER A 371 24.22 -27.33 -12.00
C SER A 371 24.07 -27.23 -13.53
N ASP A 372 22.88 -26.84 -14.03
CA ASP A 372 22.68 -25.72 -14.98
C ASP A 372 21.19 -25.55 -15.35
N ASP A 373 20.64 -24.35 -15.12
CA ASP A 373 19.31 -23.89 -15.58
C ASP A 373 19.50 -22.61 -16.40
N GLY A 374 18.94 -22.58 -17.61
CA GLY A 374 19.01 -21.45 -18.54
C GLY A 374 17.83 -20.49 -18.39
N VAL A 375 18.13 -19.22 -18.07
CA VAL A 375 17.17 -18.12 -17.93
C VAL A 375 17.10 -17.32 -19.25
N TYR A 376 15.89 -17.15 -19.79
CA TYR A 376 15.59 -16.19 -20.85
C TYR A 376 15.26 -14.82 -20.25
N VAL A 377 16.07 -13.82 -20.58
CA VAL A 377 15.86 -12.41 -20.23
C VAL A 377 15.14 -11.72 -21.41
N VAL A 378 13.93 -11.21 -21.18
CA VAL A 378 13.24 -10.32 -22.12
C VAL A 378 13.30 -8.90 -21.55
N SER A 379 14.00 -8.04 -22.28
CA SER A 379 14.21 -6.62 -22.00
C SER A 379 12.90 -5.83 -22.16
N LEU A 380 12.39 -5.21 -21.08
CA LEU A 380 11.38 -4.15 -21.14
C LEU A 380 12.09 -2.80 -21.03
N ALA A 381 12.29 -2.15 -22.16
CA ALA A 381 12.66 -0.74 -22.24
C ALA A 381 11.56 0.00 -23.01
N ALA A 382 10.51 0.43 -22.29
CA ALA A 382 9.57 1.49 -22.71
C ALA A 382 8.47 1.66 -21.63
N SER A 383 8.73 2.44 -20.59
CA SER A 383 7.70 3.05 -19.71
C SER A 383 8.31 4.26 -18.99
N LEU A 384 8.85 5.20 -19.77
CA LEU A 384 9.08 6.57 -19.33
C LEU A 384 8.07 7.41 -20.12
N LEU A 385 6.92 7.71 -19.52
CA LEU A 385 5.93 8.75 -19.86
C LEU A 385 4.60 8.30 -19.25
N LEU A 386 3.95 9.18 -18.47
CA LEU A 386 2.68 9.01 -17.72
C LEU A 386 2.85 8.92 -16.20
N LEU A 387 3.55 9.93 -15.67
CA LEU A 387 3.23 10.71 -14.46
C LEU A 387 3.87 12.08 -14.73
N SER A 388 3.50 12.69 -15.85
CA SER A 388 4.04 13.97 -16.36
C SER A 388 2.91 14.77 -16.95
#